data_AF-A0A8B9KZC1-F1
#
_entry.id   AF-A0A8B9KZC1-F1
#
_cell.length_a   1.000
_cell.length_b   1.000
_cell.length_c   1.000
_cell.angle_alpha   90.00
_cell.angle_beta   90.00
_cell.angle_gamma   90.00
#
_symmetry.space_group_name_H-M   'P 1'
#
loop_
_entity.id
_entity.type
_entity.pdbx_description
1 polymer ?
#
loop_
_entity_poly.entity_id
_entity_poly.type
_entity_poly.pdbx_seq_one_letter_code
_entity_poly.pdbx_strand_id
1 'polypeptide(L)'
;MVKMGLNSEGSQLSCGCGSSCLGPMTFHSEAKGQLVTLSEDGRRATRDTSSFRHGLIFSSRPLRVQEKVCVRIERCVMGWHGALRVGFTSVAPGSRAVPSLAIPELTDFPGYWAIPVPEQQCLPGSEVIFWIGPSGSLHVQTADGQRHRMKTRVDKHKPIWAMIDVYGQTNTVLLLGSMKKCFFSTRRSCPVPTVEPTEETCGYSNVPIEILERMMNQNSLEEQENRKNDNLSCCQSNRKSTGYESMEECVVCYSDIADVMLTCGHRCVCSHCAWRVLSEFGTCPLCRYRLRPIDSDDCT
;
A
#
# COMPACT_ATOMS: atom_id res chain seq x y z
N MET A 1 -18.84 42.19 26.74
CA MET A 1 -18.56 42.16 25.28
C MET A 1 -17.06 41.95 25.16
N VAL A 2 -16.55 40.80 24.70
CA VAL A 2 -16.60 40.32 23.31
C VAL A 2 -16.85 38.80 23.29
N LYS A 3 -17.78 38.37 22.45
CA LYS A 3 -18.15 36.98 22.21
C LYS A 3 -17.17 36.37 21.20
N MET A 4 -16.73 35.14 21.47
CA MET A 4 -15.98 34.30 20.54
C MET A 4 -16.76 34.04 19.25
N GLY A 5 -16.04 33.92 18.14
CA GLY A 5 -16.52 33.30 16.90
C GLY A 5 -15.31 32.84 16.08
N LEU A 6 -15.37 31.79 15.26
CA LEU A 6 -16.39 30.79 14.97
C LEU A 6 -15.62 29.60 14.36
N ASN A 7 -16.09 28.39 14.65
CA ASN A 7 -15.58 27.12 14.12
C ASN A 7 -15.66 27.08 12.59
N SER A 8 -14.56 26.68 11.94
CA SER A 8 -14.56 26.26 10.54
C SER A 8 -15.00 24.80 10.44
N GLU A 9 -16.30 24.55 10.39
CA GLU A 9 -16.84 23.26 9.98
C GLU A 9 -16.61 23.07 8.48
N GLY A 10 -15.93 21.97 8.11
CA GLY A 10 -15.69 21.60 6.72
C GLY A 10 -17.02 21.45 5.97
N SER A 11 -17.21 22.30 4.96
CA SER A 11 -18.37 22.26 4.09
C SER A 11 -18.38 20.95 3.29
N GLN A 12 -19.30 20.05 3.66
CA GLN A 12 -19.73 19.01 2.74
C GLN A 12 -20.37 19.70 1.53
N LEU A 13 -19.61 19.82 0.44
CA LEU A 13 -20.14 20.25 -0.86
C LEU A 13 -21.22 19.24 -1.28
N SER A 14 -22.47 19.60 -1.04
CA SER A 14 -23.63 18.83 -1.51
C SER A 14 -23.64 18.90 -3.03
N CYS A 15 -23.32 17.79 -3.70
CA CYS A 15 -23.51 17.71 -5.14
C CYS A 15 -25.00 17.91 -5.48
N GLY A 16 -25.30 18.49 -6.64
CA GLY A 16 -26.68 18.54 -7.18
C GLY A 16 -27.19 17.18 -7.66
N CYS A 17 -26.60 16.09 -7.21
CA CYS A 17 -26.85 14.75 -7.71
C CYS A 17 -27.83 14.01 -6.80
N GLY A 18 -28.79 13.29 -7.41
CA GLY A 18 -29.99 12.76 -6.73
C GLY A 18 -29.73 11.81 -5.55
N SER A 19 -30.81 11.32 -4.94
CA SER A 19 -30.78 10.54 -3.68
C SER A 19 -29.94 9.26 -3.69
N SER A 20 -29.65 8.70 -4.87
CA SER A 20 -28.79 7.53 -5.04
C SER A 20 -27.30 7.85 -4.92
N CYS A 21 -26.90 9.13 -4.95
CA CYS A 21 -25.49 9.48 -4.88
C CYS A 21 -24.91 9.36 -3.46
N LEU A 22 -23.65 8.92 -3.38
CA LEU A 22 -22.85 8.86 -2.16
C LEU A 22 -22.05 10.15 -1.90
N GLY A 23 -22.14 11.13 -2.80
CA GLY A 23 -21.34 12.35 -2.82
C GLY A 23 -20.09 12.23 -3.69
N PRO A 24 -19.33 13.32 -3.89
CA PRO A 24 -18.07 13.30 -4.62
C PRO A 24 -17.09 12.30 -4.01
N MET A 25 -16.19 11.78 -4.84
CA MET A 25 -15.14 10.87 -4.41
C MET A 25 -13.81 11.31 -5.02
N THR A 26 -13.00 11.97 -4.21
CA THR A 26 -11.68 12.51 -4.55
C THR A 26 -10.70 12.18 -3.42
N PHE A 27 -9.41 12.41 -3.65
CA PHE A 27 -8.41 12.40 -2.60
C PHE A 27 -8.45 13.71 -1.80
N HIS A 28 -8.10 13.63 -0.53
CA HIS A 28 -7.98 14.78 0.35
C HIS A 28 -6.83 15.68 -0.14
N SER A 29 -7.10 16.96 -0.36
CA SER A 29 -6.15 17.91 -0.97
C SER A 29 -4.93 18.20 -0.10
N GLU A 30 -5.14 18.35 1.21
CA GLU A 30 -4.08 18.75 2.15
C GLU A 30 -3.41 17.56 2.85
N ALA A 31 -4.19 16.58 3.32
CA ALA A 31 -3.68 15.36 3.94
C ALA A 31 -3.17 14.37 2.88
N LYS A 32 -1.94 14.57 2.40
CA LYS A 32 -1.24 13.67 1.49
C LYS A 32 0.26 13.63 1.79
N GLY A 33 0.93 12.59 1.32
CA GLY A 33 2.36 12.41 1.45
C GLY A 33 3.13 13.50 0.70
N GLN A 34 4.33 13.80 1.20
CA GLN A 34 5.16 14.90 0.71
C GLN A 34 5.52 14.78 -0.77
N LEU A 35 5.60 13.57 -1.30
CA LEU A 35 5.97 13.30 -2.69
C LEU A 35 4.74 13.05 -3.58
N VAL A 36 3.53 13.32 -3.10
CA VAL A 36 2.29 13.13 -3.87
C VAL A 36 1.83 14.43 -4.51
N THR A 37 1.67 14.39 -5.82
CA THR A 37 0.95 15.40 -6.61
C THR A 37 -0.44 14.88 -6.97
N LEU A 38 -1.46 15.73 -6.81
CA LEU A 38 -2.83 15.41 -7.21
C LEU A 38 -3.17 16.09 -8.55
N SER A 39 -3.88 15.36 -9.41
CA SER A 39 -4.41 15.85 -10.69
C SER A 39 -5.80 15.26 -10.97
N GLU A 40 -6.40 15.52 -12.13
CA GLU A 40 -7.74 15.05 -12.50
C GLU A 40 -8.82 15.42 -11.46
N ASP A 41 -8.86 16.70 -11.08
CA ASP A 41 -9.74 17.23 -10.03
C ASP A 41 -9.60 16.50 -8.68
N GLY A 42 -8.36 16.10 -8.36
CA GLY A 42 -8.03 15.39 -7.13
C GLY A 42 -8.38 13.90 -7.16
N ARG A 43 -8.63 13.30 -8.33
CA ARG A 43 -8.87 11.86 -8.46
C ARG A 43 -7.63 11.06 -8.83
N ARG A 44 -6.61 11.70 -9.39
CA ARG A 44 -5.34 11.06 -9.72
C ARG A 44 -4.30 11.47 -8.69
N ALA A 45 -3.59 10.49 -8.14
CA ALA A 45 -2.46 10.71 -7.26
C ALA A 45 -1.22 10.09 -7.87
N THR A 46 -0.19 10.91 -8.06
CA THR A 46 1.11 10.49 -8.59
C THR A 46 2.17 10.78 -7.54
N ARG A 47 2.90 9.74 -7.14
CA ARG A 47 4.08 9.87 -6.30
C ARG A 47 5.30 10.18 -7.16
N ASP A 48 6.23 10.97 -6.64
CA ASP A 48 7.53 11.17 -7.29
C ASP A 48 8.29 9.83 -7.47
N THR A 49 8.96 9.66 -8.61
CA THR A 49 9.66 8.41 -8.98
C THR A 49 11.00 8.21 -8.25
N SER A 50 11.55 9.27 -7.64
CA SER A 50 12.81 9.25 -6.88
C SER A 50 12.75 8.48 -5.56
N SER A 51 11.55 8.12 -5.09
CA SER A 51 11.36 7.36 -3.87
C SER A 51 10.40 6.20 -4.10
N PHE A 52 10.17 5.39 -3.06
CA PHE A 52 9.14 4.36 -3.01
C PHE A 52 8.10 4.63 -1.90
N ARG A 53 8.33 5.68 -1.11
CA ARG A 53 7.57 6.05 0.09
C ARG A 53 7.11 7.51 -0.01
N HIS A 54 6.47 8.02 1.04
CA HIS A 54 5.77 9.31 1.06
C HIS A 54 4.62 9.38 0.04
N GLY A 55 3.98 8.23 -0.24
CA GLY A 55 2.87 8.06 -1.18
C GLY A 55 1.48 8.02 -0.53
N LEU A 56 1.39 8.32 0.77
CA LEU A 56 0.14 8.24 1.53
C LEU A 56 -0.90 9.24 1.04
N ILE A 57 -2.13 8.77 0.81
CA ILE A 57 -3.30 9.58 0.45
C ILE A 57 -4.54 9.07 1.16
N PHE A 58 -5.51 9.96 1.35
CA PHE A 58 -6.77 9.67 2.04
C PHE A 58 -7.97 10.08 1.20
N SER A 59 -9.13 9.47 1.41
CA SER A 59 -10.36 9.96 0.80
C SER A 59 -10.72 11.35 1.34
N SER A 60 -11.28 12.22 0.48
CA SER A 60 -11.70 13.56 0.87
C SER A 60 -12.89 13.59 1.82
N ARG A 61 -13.65 12.49 1.89
CA ARG A 61 -14.78 12.33 2.80
C ARG A 61 -14.79 10.96 3.52
N PRO A 62 -15.56 10.85 4.61
CA PRO A 62 -15.84 9.57 5.22
C PRO A 62 -16.61 8.61 4.29
N LEU A 63 -16.37 7.33 4.48
CA LEU A 63 -16.97 6.19 3.80
C LEU A 63 -17.91 5.44 4.74
N ARG A 64 -18.93 4.82 4.16
CA ARG A 64 -19.84 3.95 4.92
C ARG A 64 -19.32 2.52 4.92
N VAL A 65 -19.65 1.74 5.96
CA VAL A 65 -19.46 0.28 5.91
C VAL A 65 -20.19 -0.31 4.69
N GLN A 66 -19.54 -1.25 4.02
CA GLN A 66 -19.90 -1.86 2.73
C GLN A 66 -19.86 -0.91 1.51
N GLU A 67 -19.38 0.33 1.66
CA GLU A 67 -19.04 1.18 0.52
C GLU A 67 -17.71 0.72 -0.06
N LYS A 68 -17.75 0.24 -1.31
CA LYS A 68 -16.59 -0.26 -2.05
C LYS A 68 -15.93 0.89 -2.79
N VAL A 69 -14.65 1.12 -2.49
CA VAL A 69 -13.80 2.08 -3.19
C VAL A 69 -13.07 1.34 -4.29
N CYS A 70 -13.04 1.90 -5.51
CA CYS A 70 -12.32 1.33 -6.64
C CYS A 70 -11.19 2.27 -7.06
N VAL A 71 -9.99 1.73 -7.16
CA VAL A 71 -8.78 2.44 -7.58
C VAL A 71 -8.12 1.68 -8.71
N ARG A 72 -7.70 2.38 -9.76
CA ARG A 72 -6.88 1.83 -10.83
C ARG A 72 -5.43 2.19 -10.62
N ILE A 73 -4.53 1.23 -10.80
CA ILE A 73 -3.11 1.49 -10.94
C ILE A 73 -2.87 1.96 -12.37
N GLU A 74 -2.48 3.22 -12.56
CA GLU A 74 -2.18 3.75 -13.88
C GLU A 74 -0.70 3.54 -14.20
N ARG A 75 0.21 3.98 -13.33
CA ARG A 75 1.65 3.85 -13.60
C ARG A 75 2.40 3.10 -12.52
N CYS A 76 3.39 2.33 -12.97
CA CYS A 76 4.38 1.68 -12.12
C CYS A 76 5.80 2.15 -12.49
N VAL A 77 6.74 2.04 -11.56
CA VAL A 77 8.17 2.31 -11.76
C VAL A 77 8.91 1.01 -11.50
N MET A 78 9.77 0.61 -12.43
CA MET A 78 10.54 -0.61 -12.29
C MET A 78 11.64 -0.46 -11.24
N GLY A 79 11.90 -1.55 -10.52
CA GLY A 79 12.99 -1.66 -9.56
C GLY A 79 12.71 -1.11 -8.15
N TRP A 80 11.43 -0.93 -7.83
CA TRP A 80 10.99 -0.86 -6.44
C TRP A 80 10.20 -2.11 -6.09
N HIS A 81 10.50 -2.76 -4.97
CA HIS A 81 9.71 -3.91 -4.49
C HIS A 81 8.48 -3.51 -3.70
N GLY A 82 7.50 -4.42 -3.73
CA GLY A 82 6.18 -4.19 -3.18
C GLY A 82 5.41 -3.15 -3.99
N ALA A 83 4.13 -3.02 -3.71
CA ALA A 83 3.25 -2.20 -4.51
C ALA A 83 2.23 -1.47 -3.62
N LEU A 84 1.04 -1.23 -4.16
CA LEU A 84 -0.05 -0.55 -3.47
C LEU A 84 -0.35 -1.16 -2.10
N ARG A 85 -0.58 -0.32 -1.09
CA ARG A 85 -1.18 -0.75 0.17
C ARG A 85 -2.48 -0.01 0.36
N VAL A 86 -3.53 -0.72 0.76
CA VAL A 86 -4.87 -0.15 0.89
C VAL A 86 -5.44 -0.42 2.26
N GLY A 87 -6.26 0.50 2.74
CA GLY A 87 -6.65 0.52 4.13
C GLY A 87 -7.74 1.51 4.45
N PHE A 88 -8.00 1.62 5.75
CA PHE A 88 -8.91 2.59 6.32
C PHE A 88 -8.32 3.18 7.59
N THR A 89 -8.74 4.41 7.89
CA THR A 89 -8.48 5.05 9.17
C THR A 89 -9.76 5.59 9.79
N SER A 90 -9.83 5.57 11.11
CA SER A 90 -10.86 6.24 11.91
C SER A 90 -10.39 7.60 12.45
N VAL A 91 -9.12 7.95 12.19
CA VAL A 91 -8.56 9.26 12.51
C VAL A 91 -8.80 10.20 11.34
N ALA A 92 -9.37 11.37 11.60
CA ALA A 92 -9.66 12.35 10.56
C ALA A 92 -8.37 12.74 9.81
N PRO A 93 -8.33 12.65 8.46
CA PRO A 93 -7.22 13.16 7.67
C PRO A 93 -6.95 14.64 7.98
N GLY A 94 -5.68 15.05 8.00
CA GLY A 94 -5.28 16.43 8.30
C GLY A 94 -5.15 16.75 9.80
N SER A 95 -5.62 15.87 10.69
CA SER A 95 -5.43 16.05 12.14
C SER A 95 -3.98 15.87 12.60
N ARG A 96 -3.12 15.29 11.77
CA ARG A 96 -1.71 14.99 12.04
C ARG A 96 -0.89 15.12 10.76
N ALA A 97 0.42 15.32 10.91
CA ALA A 97 1.37 15.23 9.81
C ALA A 97 1.30 13.83 9.17
N VAL A 98 1.41 13.78 7.84
CA VAL A 98 1.36 12.53 7.09
C VAL A 98 2.75 11.87 7.14
N PRO A 99 2.87 10.65 7.71
CA PRO A 99 4.15 9.93 7.77
C PRO A 99 4.65 9.49 6.39
N SER A 100 5.80 8.80 6.37
CA SER A 100 6.36 8.32 5.11
C SER A 100 5.65 7.07 4.60
N LEU A 101 5.01 6.28 5.47
CA LEU A 101 4.45 4.97 5.15
C LEU A 101 3.15 4.68 5.89
N ALA A 102 2.25 3.90 5.27
CA ALA A 102 1.12 3.32 6.00
C ALA A 102 1.57 2.24 7.00
N ILE A 103 2.45 1.35 6.55
CA ILE A 103 2.95 0.21 7.30
C ILE A 103 4.48 0.36 7.45
N PRO A 104 5.05 0.29 8.66
CA PRO A 104 4.34 0.16 9.95
C PRO A 104 3.82 1.51 10.50
N GLU A 105 4.34 2.65 10.04
CA GLU A 105 4.25 3.94 10.74
C GLU A 105 2.83 4.38 11.14
N LEU A 106 1.79 4.17 10.32
CA LEU A 106 0.40 4.44 10.73
C LEU A 106 -0.23 3.25 11.45
N THR A 107 -0.06 2.04 10.92
CA THR A 107 -0.69 0.82 11.46
C THR A 107 -0.22 0.45 12.87
N ASP A 108 0.87 1.06 13.33
CA ASP A 108 1.38 0.95 14.69
C ASP A 108 0.49 1.66 15.72
N PHE A 109 -0.30 2.63 15.26
CA PHE A 109 -1.20 3.40 16.10
C PHE A 109 -2.64 2.87 15.99
N PRO A 110 -3.40 2.89 17.10
CA PRO A 110 -4.81 2.58 17.07
C PRO A 110 -5.55 3.49 16.09
N GLY A 111 -6.49 2.89 15.34
CA GLY A 111 -7.34 3.63 14.42
C GLY A 111 -6.88 3.60 12.96
N TYR A 112 -5.78 2.91 12.64
CA TYR A 112 -5.29 2.72 11.27
C TYR A 112 -5.16 1.23 10.92
N TRP A 113 -5.56 0.86 9.72
CA TRP A 113 -5.54 -0.52 9.24
C TRP A 113 -5.21 -0.54 7.75
N ALA A 114 -4.16 -1.25 7.35
CA ALA A 114 -3.78 -1.41 5.95
C ALA A 114 -3.37 -2.86 5.64
N ILE A 115 -3.55 -3.26 4.38
CA ILE A 115 -3.08 -4.52 3.81
C ILE A 115 -2.29 -4.18 2.54
N PRO A 116 -1.08 -4.71 2.35
CA PRO A 116 -0.39 -4.65 1.07
C PRO A 116 -1.11 -5.50 0.04
N VAL A 117 -1.22 -4.98 -1.18
CA VAL A 117 -1.72 -5.73 -2.32
C VAL A 117 -0.53 -6.40 -3.00
N PRO A 118 -0.58 -7.70 -3.31
CA PRO A 118 0.50 -8.40 -3.98
C PRO A 118 0.98 -7.68 -5.25
N GLU A 119 2.30 -7.66 -5.44
CA GLU A 119 2.96 -6.89 -6.49
C GLU A 119 2.46 -7.26 -7.89
N GLN A 120 2.26 -8.56 -8.13
CA GLN A 120 1.73 -9.12 -9.38
C GLN A 120 0.30 -8.69 -9.70
N GLN A 121 -0.44 -8.23 -8.69
CA GLN A 121 -1.83 -7.77 -8.84
C GLN A 121 -1.91 -6.25 -8.99
N CYS A 122 -0.76 -5.57 -8.97
CA CYS A 122 -0.63 -4.12 -9.09
C CYS A 122 0.04 -3.71 -10.39
N LEU A 123 -0.31 -4.37 -11.50
CA LEU A 123 0.18 -4.03 -12.83
C LEU A 123 -0.57 -2.79 -13.38
N PRO A 124 0.04 -2.00 -14.28
CA PRO A 124 -0.66 -0.92 -14.98
C PRO A 124 -1.98 -1.38 -15.60
N GLY A 125 -3.03 -0.60 -15.41
CA GLY A 125 -4.41 -0.91 -15.81
C GLY A 125 -5.19 -1.76 -14.79
N SER A 126 -4.54 -2.40 -13.83
CA SER A 126 -5.22 -3.24 -12.83
C SER A 126 -6.10 -2.40 -11.91
N GLU A 127 -7.27 -2.94 -11.58
CA GLU A 127 -8.21 -2.32 -10.63
C GLU A 127 -8.22 -3.09 -9.31
N VAL A 128 -8.18 -2.32 -8.22
CA VAL A 128 -8.26 -2.84 -6.85
C VAL A 128 -9.49 -2.24 -6.18
N ILE A 129 -10.33 -3.12 -5.65
CA ILE A 129 -11.57 -2.75 -4.94
C ILE A 129 -11.41 -3.11 -3.48
N PHE A 130 -11.61 -2.15 -2.57
CA PHE A 130 -11.49 -2.41 -1.14
C PHE A 130 -12.62 -1.76 -0.32
N TRP A 131 -12.98 -2.39 0.79
CA TRP A 131 -14.10 -1.98 1.65
C TRP A 131 -14.01 -2.56 3.06
N ILE A 132 -14.73 -1.93 4.00
CA ILE A 132 -15.04 -2.53 5.29
C ILE A 132 -16.32 -3.39 5.15
N GLY A 133 -16.22 -4.68 5.46
CA GLY A 133 -17.34 -5.61 5.43
C GLY A 133 -18.30 -5.45 6.61
N PRO A 134 -19.45 -6.16 6.62
CA PRO A 134 -20.44 -6.07 7.71
C PRO A 134 -19.88 -6.44 9.08
N SER A 135 -18.89 -7.34 9.13
CA SER A 135 -18.20 -7.78 10.35
C SER A 135 -17.13 -6.79 10.84
N GLY A 136 -16.93 -5.66 10.14
CA GLY A 136 -15.82 -4.73 10.41
C GLY A 136 -14.47 -5.18 9.84
N SER A 137 -14.39 -6.32 9.15
CA SER A 137 -13.14 -6.73 8.50
C SER A 137 -12.85 -5.90 7.25
N LEU A 138 -11.59 -5.55 7.02
CA LEU A 138 -11.13 -4.97 5.75
C LEU A 138 -11.05 -6.07 4.71
N HIS A 139 -11.63 -5.81 3.53
CA HIS A 139 -11.58 -6.67 2.37
C HIS A 139 -10.95 -5.93 1.19
N VAL A 140 -10.14 -6.66 0.43
CA VAL A 140 -9.58 -6.23 -0.86
C VAL A 140 -9.94 -7.29 -1.90
N GLN A 141 -10.26 -6.85 -3.10
CA GLN A 141 -10.49 -7.69 -4.27
C GLN A 141 -9.70 -7.12 -5.44
N THR A 142 -8.88 -7.95 -6.07
CA THR A 142 -8.04 -7.61 -7.21
C THR A 142 -8.72 -7.99 -8.52
N ALA A 143 -8.16 -7.52 -9.65
CA ALA A 143 -8.75 -7.69 -10.98
C ALA A 143 -8.92 -9.17 -11.39
N ASP A 144 -8.02 -10.04 -10.94
CA ASP A 144 -8.08 -11.51 -11.12
C ASP A 144 -9.13 -12.20 -10.23
N GLY A 145 -9.85 -11.43 -9.40
CA GLY A 145 -10.87 -11.92 -8.50
C GLY A 145 -10.35 -12.45 -7.16
N GLN A 146 -9.02 -12.45 -6.93
CA GLN A 146 -8.44 -12.83 -5.64
C GLN A 146 -8.90 -11.88 -4.53
N ARG A 147 -9.01 -12.41 -3.32
CA ARG A 147 -9.58 -11.67 -2.18
C ARG A 147 -8.69 -11.77 -0.96
N HIS A 148 -8.28 -10.61 -0.47
CA HIS A 148 -7.51 -10.47 0.76
C HIS A 148 -8.39 -9.92 1.89
N ARG A 149 -8.12 -10.30 3.13
CA ARG A 149 -8.92 -9.86 4.28
C ARG A 149 -8.06 -9.70 5.54
N MET A 150 -8.33 -8.63 6.30
CA MET A 150 -7.76 -8.40 7.62
C MET A 150 -8.87 -8.10 8.63
N LYS A 151 -8.77 -8.71 9.83
CA LYS A 151 -9.62 -8.34 10.96
C LYS A 151 -9.21 -6.95 11.45
N THR A 152 -10.18 -6.07 11.66
CA THR A 152 -9.92 -4.74 12.20
C THR A 152 -10.70 -4.53 13.50
N ARG A 153 -10.40 -3.43 14.19
CA ARG A 153 -11.19 -2.95 15.33
C ARG A 153 -11.97 -1.68 14.98
N VAL A 154 -12.36 -1.53 13.71
CA VAL A 154 -13.15 -0.40 13.24
C VAL A 154 -14.47 -0.32 13.99
N ASP A 155 -14.75 0.85 14.56
CA ASP A 155 -16.08 1.19 15.03
C ASP A 155 -16.96 1.58 13.85
N LYS A 156 -17.90 0.69 13.49
CA LYS A 156 -18.81 0.84 12.35
C LYS A 156 -19.77 2.04 12.46
N HIS A 157 -19.88 2.65 13.63
CA HIS A 157 -20.75 3.82 13.87
C HIS A 157 -20.01 5.14 13.77
N LYS A 158 -18.68 5.11 13.67
CA LYS A 158 -17.84 6.31 13.52
C LYS A 158 -17.43 6.54 12.07
N PRO A 159 -17.09 7.78 11.69
CA PRO A 159 -16.51 8.07 10.39
C PRO A 159 -15.23 7.26 10.15
N ILE A 160 -15.10 6.72 8.95
CA ILE A 160 -13.88 6.07 8.46
C ILE A 160 -13.49 6.64 7.12
N TRP A 161 -12.20 6.81 6.85
CA TRP A 161 -11.69 7.30 5.57
C TRP A 161 -10.90 6.19 4.90
N ALA A 162 -10.91 6.14 3.57
CA ALA A 162 -9.98 5.29 2.85
C ALA A 162 -8.58 5.86 3.03
N MET A 163 -7.62 4.95 3.16
CA MET A 163 -6.20 5.24 3.27
C MET A 163 -5.50 4.38 2.23
N ILE A 164 -4.70 5.01 1.37
CA ILE A 164 -3.97 4.33 0.31
C ILE A 164 -2.51 4.79 0.42
N ASP A 165 -1.58 3.85 0.37
CA ASP A 165 -0.15 4.13 0.28
C ASP A 165 0.28 3.77 -1.14
N VAL A 166 0.50 4.79 -1.97
CA VAL A 166 1.10 4.65 -3.30
C VAL A 166 2.56 4.28 -3.09
N TYR A 167 2.84 2.99 -2.89
CA TYR A 167 4.12 2.49 -2.39
C TYR A 167 4.85 1.65 -3.45
N GLY A 168 6.18 1.58 -3.31
CA GLY A 168 7.00 0.61 -4.05
C GLY A 168 6.98 0.88 -5.55
N GLN A 169 6.67 -0.13 -6.35
CA GLN A 169 6.54 0.05 -7.79
C GLN A 169 5.33 0.91 -8.17
N THR A 170 4.26 0.94 -7.37
CA THR A 170 3.06 1.71 -7.71
C THR A 170 3.37 3.19 -7.63
N ASN A 171 3.23 3.88 -8.76
CA ASN A 171 3.62 5.27 -8.94
C ASN A 171 2.43 6.20 -9.09
N THR A 172 1.45 5.84 -9.93
CA THR A 172 0.24 6.63 -10.13
C THR A 172 -1.00 5.77 -9.96
N VAL A 173 -1.99 6.31 -9.24
CA VAL A 173 -3.31 5.70 -9.10
C VAL A 173 -4.43 6.67 -9.44
N LEU A 174 -5.51 6.15 -10.01
CA LEU A 174 -6.74 6.88 -10.31
C LEU A 174 -7.90 6.35 -9.48
N LEU A 175 -8.58 7.24 -8.76
CA LEU A 175 -9.79 6.95 -8.02
C LEU A 175 -11.00 6.94 -8.96
N LEU A 176 -11.51 5.74 -9.23
CA LEU A 176 -12.66 5.53 -10.12
C LEU A 176 -13.99 5.84 -9.45
N GLY A 177 -13.99 5.95 -8.12
CA GLY A 177 -15.15 6.30 -7.31
C GLY A 177 -15.50 5.22 -6.30
N SER A 178 -16.75 5.25 -5.84
CA SER A 178 -17.26 4.25 -4.91
C SER A 178 -18.67 3.77 -5.25
N MET A 179 -19.00 2.59 -4.76
CA MET A 179 -20.35 2.02 -4.87
C MET A 179 -20.76 1.30 -3.61
N LYS A 180 -22.06 1.34 -3.30
CA LYS A 180 -22.65 0.59 -2.19
C LYS A 180 -23.95 -0.06 -2.63
N LYS A 181 -24.00 -1.39 -2.56
CA LYS A 181 -25.24 -2.14 -2.80
C LYS A 181 -26.16 -1.99 -1.59
N CYS A 182 -27.40 -1.58 -1.84
CA CYS A 182 -28.50 -1.52 -0.89
C CYS A 182 -29.57 -2.56 -1.30
N PHE A 183 -30.57 -2.79 -0.45
CA PHE A 183 -31.59 -3.83 -0.69
C PHE A 183 -32.31 -3.70 -2.04
N PHE A 184 -32.62 -2.48 -2.48
CA PHE A 184 -33.39 -2.22 -3.71
C PHE A 184 -32.65 -1.40 -4.76
N SER A 185 -31.41 -0.99 -4.49
CA SER A 185 -30.68 -0.09 -5.39
C SER A 185 -29.17 -0.18 -5.18
N THR A 186 -28.42 0.24 -6.20
CA THR A 186 -26.98 0.46 -6.08
C THR A 186 -26.72 1.96 -6.05
N ARG A 187 -26.12 2.42 -4.96
CA ARG A 187 -25.68 3.81 -4.81
C ARG A 187 -24.24 3.95 -5.30
N ARG A 188 -23.91 5.05 -5.94
CA ARG A 188 -22.56 5.34 -6.47
C ARG A 188 -22.11 6.73 -6.05
N SER A 189 -20.80 6.97 -6.00
CA SER A 189 -20.26 8.34 -5.92
C SER A 189 -20.71 9.18 -7.12
N CYS A 190 -20.46 10.49 -7.07
CA CYS A 190 -20.80 11.40 -8.17
C CYS A 190 -20.32 10.82 -9.51
N PRO A 191 -21.13 10.94 -10.57
CA PRO A 191 -20.67 10.59 -11.89
C PRO A 191 -19.47 11.46 -12.23
N VAL A 192 -18.42 10.81 -12.68
CA VAL A 192 -17.22 11.45 -13.21
C VAL A 192 -16.98 10.84 -14.60
N PRO A 193 -16.35 11.58 -15.53
CA PRO A 193 -16.00 11.02 -16.82
C PRO A 193 -15.22 9.72 -16.62
N THR A 194 -15.70 8.64 -17.26
CA THR A 194 -14.98 7.39 -17.29
C THR A 194 -13.69 7.61 -18.06
N VAL A 195 -12.56 7.41 -17.40
CA VAL A 195 -11.25 7.38 -18.06
C VAL A 195 -10.99 5.92 -18.37
N GLU A 196 -11.03 5.53 -19.64
CA GLU A 196 -10.66 4.17 -20.04
C GLU A 196 -9.13 4.00 -19.96
N PRO A 197 -8.63 2.83 -19.56
CA PRO A 197 -7.20 2.55 -19.58
C PRO A 197 -6.71 2.48 -21.03
N THR A 198 -5.66 3.24 -21.33
CA THR A 198 -4.95 3.24 -22.61
C THR A 198 -3.46 3.06 -22.37
N GLU A 199 -2.69 2.70 -23.39
CA GLU A 199 -1.22 2.60 -23.28
C GLU A 199 -0.55 3.94 -22.89
N GLU A 200 -1.20 5.07 -23.19
CA GLU A 200 -0.71 6.40 -22.81
C GLU A 200 -0.99 6.72 -21.33
N THR A 201 -2.16 6.31 -20.83
CA THR A 201 -2.59 6.59 -19.46
C THR A 201 -2.06 5.56 -18.47
N CYS A 202 -1.88 4.32 -18.93
CA CYS A 202 -1.40 3.21 -18.13
C CYS A 202 -0.07 2.65 -18.69
N GLY A 203 0.94 2.50 -17.83
CA GLY A 203 2.21 1.92 -18.25
C GLY A 203 3.31 2.02 -17.21
N TYR A 204 4.55 1.95 -17.66
CA TYR A 204 5.72 2.06 -16.80
C TYR A 204 6.38 3.43 -16.98
N SER A 205 6.60 4.11 -15.86
CA SER A 205 7.35 5.37 -15.79
C SER A 205 8.85 5.09 -15.85
N ASN A 206 9.61 6.01 -16.44
CA ASN A 206 11.06 5.94 -16.43
C ASN A 206 11.60 5.96 -15.00
N VAL A 207 12.62 5.14 -14.77
CA VAL A 207 13.36 5.08 -13.51
C VAL A 207 14.41 6.21 -13.53
N PRO A 208 14.52 7.03 -12.46
CA PRO A 208 15.60 8.00 -12.33
C PRO A 208 16.98 7.35 -12.51
N ILE A 209 17.91 8.05 -13.20
CA ILE A 209 19.26 7.54 -13.52
C ILE A 209 19.99 7.03 -12.27
N GLU A 210 19.90 7.79 -11.17
CA GLU A 210 20.51 7.42 -9.88
C GLU A 210 20.03 6.07 -9.34
N ILE A 211 18.75 5.72 -9.60
CA ILE A 211 18.16 4.45 -9.19
C ILE A 211 18.61 3.33 -10.14
N LEU A 212 18.71 3.60 -11.45
CA LEU A 212 19.28 2.68 -12.42
C LEU A 212 20.74 2.34 -12.08
N GLU A 213 21.55 3.34 -11.74
CA GLU A 213 22.94 3.15 -11.32
C GLU A 213 23.04 2.27 -10.07
N ARG A 214 22.14 2.45 -9.08
CA ARG A 214 22.08 1.58 -7.90
C ARG A 214 21.74 0.13 -8.27
N MET A 215 20.82 -0.10 -9.19
CA MET A 215 20.45 -1.45 -9.64
C MET A 215 21.58 -2.15 -10.39
N MET A 216 22.27 -1.42 -11.26
CA MET A 216 23.44 -1.95 -11.97
C MET A 216 24.58 -2.30 -11.00
N ASN A 217 24.74 -1.53 -9.92
CA ASN A 217 25.71 -1.82 -8.87
C ASN A 217 25.27 -2.99 -7.96
N GLN A 218 23.97 -3.26 -7.80
CA GLN A 218 23.47 -4.41 -7.04
C GLN A 218 23.67 -5.73 -7.80
N ASN A 219 23.36 -5.77 -9.10
CA ASN A 219 23.56 -6.97 -9.92
C ASN A 219 25.03 -7.41 -9.97
N SER A 220 25.98 -6.46 -9.95
CA SER A 220 27.41 -6.79 -9.94
C SER A 220 27.91 -7.37 -8.61
N LEU A 221 27.25 -7.05 -7.48
CA LEU A 221 27.53 -7.64 -6.17
C LEU A 221 26.90 -9.03 -6.02
N GLU A 222 25.66 -9.21 -6.48
CA GLU A 222 24.98 -10.52 -6.48
C GLU A 222 25.69 -11.53 -7.40
N GLU A 223 26.21 -11.09 -8.56
CA GLU A 223 27.06 -11.93 -9.43
C GLU A 223 28.43 -12.27 -8.81
N GLN A 224 28.93 -11.46 -7.86
CA GLN A 224 30.16 -11.77 -7.12
C GLN A 224 29.90 -12.71 -5.93
N GLU A 225 28.76 -12.60 -5.25
CA GLU A 225 28.36 -13.52 -4.17
C GLU A 225 27.98 -14.90 -4.71
N ASN A 226 27.26 -14.97 -5.83
CA ASN A 226 26.94 -16.26 -6.46
C ASN A 226 28.21 -17.01 -6.92
N ARG A 227 29.25 -16.29 -7.38
CA ARG A 227 30.56 -16.88 -7.70
C ARG A 227 31.34 -17.35 -6.47
N LYS A 228 31.07 -16.82 -5.28
CA LYS A 228 31.68 -17.27 -4.01
C LYS A 228 30.92 -18.44 -3.39
N ASN A 229 29.59 -18.50 -3.55
CA ASN A 229 28.75 -19.56 -3.00
C ASN A 229 28.88 -20.93 -3.71
N ASP A 230 29.40 -20.96 -4.94
CA ASP A 230 29.75 -22.21 -5.64
C ASP A 230 30.89 -23.01 -4.97
N ASN A 231 31.54 -22.46 -3.93
CA ASN A 231 32.60 -23.13 -3.17
C ASN A 231 32.22 -23.60 -1.76
N LEU A 232 30.95 -23.50 -1.33
CA LEU A 232 30.45 -24.09 -0.08
C LEU A 232 29.41 -25.19 -0.32
N SER A 233 29.86 -26.28 -0.93
CA SER A 233 29.17 -27.57 -0.86
C SER A 233 29.57 -28.29 0.43
N CYS A 234 28.64 -28.44 1.39
CA CYS A 234 28.33 -29.72 2.07
C CYS A 234 27.42 -29.48 3.29
N CYS A 235 26.13 -29.82 3.17
CA CYS A 235 25.48 -30.82 4.04
C CYS A 235 24.04 -31.06 3.54
N GLN A 236 23.92 -31.97 2.58
CA GLN A 236 22.65 -32.64 2.33
C GLN A 236 22.27 -33.43 3.58
N SER A 237 21.25 -32.97 4.30
CA SER A 237 20.55 -33.79 5.27
C SER A 237 19.14 -34.06 4.77
N ASN A 238 19.01 -35.25 4.21
CA ASN A 238 17.76 -35.98 3.99
C ASN A 238 16.79 -35.79 5.16
N ARG A 239 15.61 -35.21 4.92
CA ARG A 239 14.39 -35.57 5.64
C ARG A 239 13.23 -35.77 4.65
N LYS A 240 12.83 -37.03 4.53
CA LYS A 240 11.60 -37.48 3.89
C LYS A 240 10.37 -36.94 4.64
N SER A 241 9.41 -36.46 3.85
CA SER A 241 7.95 -36.30 4.06
C SER A 241 7.38 -36.21 5.48
N THR A 242 6.62 -35.13 5.74
CA THR A 242 5.18 -35.18 6.08
C THR A 242 4.60 -33.76 6.17
N GLY A 243 3.44 -33.52 5.55
CA GLY A 243 2.53 -32.41 5.91
C GLY A 243 2.59 -31.16 5.04
N TYR A 244 1.43 -30.70 4.59
CA TYR A 244 1.21 -29.36 4.02
C TYR A 244 1.61 -28.30 5.06
N GLU A 245 2.85 -27.83 5.04
CA GLU A 245 3.21 -26.55 5.66
C GLU A 245 3.30 -25.52 4.53
N SER A 246 2.36 -24.57 4.54
CA SER A 246 2.40 -23.39 3.68
C SER A 246 3.78 -22.73 3.84
N MET A 247 4.57 -22.67 2.78
CA MET A 247 5.77 -21.82 2.79
C MET A 247 5.29 -20.40 3.10
N GLU A 248 5.78 -19.83 4.20
CA GLU A 248 5.33 -18.53 4.67
C GLU A 248 5.70 -17.47 3.62
N GLU A 249 4.72 -16.69 3.15
CA GLU A 249 4.93 -15.61 2.20
C GLU A 249 5.68 -14.45 2.84
N CYS A 250 6.49 -13.73 2.06
CA CYS A 250 7.15 -12.52 2.51
C CYS A 250 6.13 -11.47 2.92
N VAL A 251 6.21 -11.02 4.18
CA VAL A 251 5.26 -10.05 4.75
C VAL A 251 5.49 -8.60 4.28
N VAL A 252 6.43 -8.40 3.36
CA VAL A 252 6.74 -7.10 2.76
C VAL A 252 6.13 -7.00 1.36
N CYS A 253 6.41 -7.95 0.49
CA CYS A 253 5.91 -7.96 -0.88
C CYS A 253 4.64 -8.81 -1.08
N TYR A 254 4.37 -9.77 -0.19
CA TYR A 254 3.29 -10.77 -0.33
C TYR A 254 3.30 -11.44 -1.71
N SER A 255 4.50 -11.63 -2.25
CA SER A 255 4.78 -12.09 -3.60
C SER A 255 5.66 -13.34 -3.54
N ASP A 256 6.81 -13.20 -2.90
CA ASP A 256 7.82 -14.24 -2.84
C ASP A 256 7.76 -14.97 -1.50
N ILE A 257 8.39 -16.15 -1.44
CA ILE A 257 8.52 -16.93 -0.21
C ILE A 257 9.46 -16.20 0.76
N ALA A 258 9.10 -16.18 2.04
CA ALA A 258 10.01 -15.74 3.09
C ALA A 258 11.11 -16.78 3.30
N ASP A 259 12.28 -16.54 2.71
CA ASP A 259 13.44 -17.43 2.72
C ASP A 259 14.60 -16.91 3.60
N VAL A 260 14.54 -15.64 4.07
CA VAL A 260 15.59 -15.05 4.91
C VAL A 260 15.21 -15.08 6.39
N MET A 261 16.12 -15.62 7.21
CA MET A 261 16.05 -15.56 8.67
C MET A 261 16.71 -14.28 9.19
N LEU A 262 15.91 -13.41 9.82
CA LEU A 262 16.40 -12.17 10.41
C LEU A 262 17.11 -12.44 11.76
N THR A 263 17.94 -11.51 12.24
CA THR A 263 18.68 -11.63 13.52
C THR A 263 17.80 -11.78 14.76
N CYS A 264 16.51 -11.43 14.65
CA CYS A 264 15.50 -11.68 15.68
C CYS A 264 14.92 -13.11 15.66
N GLY A 265 15.34 -13.96 14.72
CA GLY A 265 14.86 -15.33 14.52
C GLY A 265 13.63 -15.47 13.61
N HIS A 266 12.98 -14.37 13.19
CA HIS A 266 11.83 -14.46 12.28
C HIS A 266 12.26 -14.65 10.83
N ARG A 267 11.65 -15.62 10.15
CA ARG A 267 11.75 -15.83 8.71
C ARG A 267 10.49 -15.28 8.02
N CYS A 268 10.46 -13.96 7.82
CA CYS A 268 9.27 -13.27 7.32
C CYS A 268 9.50 -12.41 6.08
N VAL A 269 10.72 -12.39 5.53
CA VAL A 269 11.06 -11.60 4.35
C VAL A 269 11.75 -12.46 3.31
N CYS A 270 11.52 -12.19 2.03
CA CYS A 270 12.30 -12.79 0.95
C CYS A 270 13.69 -12.14 0.85
N SER A 271 14.63 -12.84 0.22
CA SER A 271 16.00 -12.39 -0.08
C SER A 271 16.03 -10.99 -0.67
N HIS A 272 15.11 -10.71 -1.58
CA HIS A 272 15.02 -9.41 -2.23
C HIS A 272 14.49 -8.29 -1.33
N CYS A 273 13.53 -8.59 -0.44
CA CYS A 273 13.01 -7.61 0.53
C CYS A 273 13.93 -7.42 1.74
N ALA A 274 14.80 -8.39 2.04
CA ALA A 274 15.66 -8.40 3.22
C ALA A 274 16.60 -7.19 3.27
N TRP A 275 17.24 -6.86 2.15
CA TRP A 275 18.17 -5.72 2.10
C TRP A 275 17.46 -4.42 2.49
N ARG A 276 16.28 -4.13 1.92
CA ARG A 276 15.53 -2.90 2.24
C ARG A 276 15.14 -2.86 3.71
N VAL A 277 14.65 -3.98 4.24
CA VAL A 277 14.30 -4.12 5.66
C VAL A 277 15.51 -3.85 6.57
N LEU A 278 16.72 -4.20 6.15
CA LEU A 278 17.96 -3.94 6.89
C LEU A 278 18.46 -2.50 6.71
N SER A 279 18.56 -2.01 5.48
CA SER A 279 19.22 -0.75 5.13
C SER A 279 18.36 0.49 5.33
N GLU A 280 17.04 0.38 5.08
CA GLU A 280 16.14 1.53 5.07
C GLU A 280 15.19 1.57 6.28
N PHE A 281 14.73 0.40 6.74
CA PHE A 281 13.81 0.30 7.88
C PHE A 281 14.54 -0.01 9.20
N GLY A 282 15.53 -0.90 9.16
CA GLY A 282 16.33 -1.30 10.32
C GLY A 282 15.59 -2.10 11.40
N THR A 283 14.36 -2.57 11.13
CA THR A 283 13.54 -3.32 12.10
C THR A 283 12.77 -4.47 11.46
N CYS A 284 12.61 -5.58 12.18
CA CYS A 284 11.82 -6.73 11.73
C CYS A 284 10.34 -6.36 11.51
N PRO A 285 9.73 -6.71 10.36
CA PRO A 285 8.30 -6.43 10.10
C PRO A 285 7.32 -7.12 11.06
N LEU A 286 7.68 -8.26 11.66
CA LEU A 286 6.82 -9.00 12.57
C LEU A 286 6.91 -8.53 14.02
N CYS A 287 8.12 -8.45 14.56
CA CYS A 287 8.34 -8.17 15.99
C CYS A 287 8.95 -6.80 16.28
N ARG A 288 9.31 -6.04 15.23
CA ARG A 288 9.94 -4.70 15.31
C ARG A 288 11.29 -4.67 16.01
N TYR A 289 11.90 -5.83 16.26
CA TYR A 289 13.26 -5.91 16.77
C TYR A 289 14.21 -5.20 15.82
N ARG A 290 15.11 -4.37 16.37
CA ARG A 290 16.09 -3.61 15.61
C ARG A 290 17.14 -4.55 15.03
N LEU A 291 17.20 -4.63 13.72
CA LEU A 291 18.14 -5.49 13.01
C LEU A 291 19.48 -4.77 12.97
N ARG A 292 20.55 -5.44 13.40
CA ARG A 292 21.91 -4.94 13.24
C ARG A 292 22.42 -5.34 11.85
N PRO A 293 23.19 -4.48 11.16
CA PRO A 293 24.02 -4.94 10.05
C PRO A 293 24.88 -6.11 10.54
N ILE A 294 25.07 -7.13 9.70
CA ILE A 294 26.07 -8.15 9.98
C ILE A 294 27.42 -7.45 9.78
N ASP A 295 28.03 -7.01 10.88
CA ASP A 295 29.41 -6.54 10.84
C ASP A 295 30.28 -7.75 10.46
N SER A 296 31.15 -7.57 9.47
CA SER A 296 32.01 -8.61 8.89
C SER A 296 33.10 -9.16 9.83
N ASP A 297 32.97 -8.93 11.14
CA ASP A 297 34.02 -9.19 12.13
C ASP A 297 33.71 -10.35 13.10
N ASP A 298 32.52 -10.97 13.03
CA ASP A 298 32.16 -12.12 13.90
C ASP A 298 32.44 -13.50 13.28
N CYS A 299 33.23 -13.56 12.21
CA CYS A 299 33.84 -14.81 11.73
C CYS A 299 35.30 -14.89 12.20
N THR A 300 35.52 -15.23 13.47
CA THR A 300 36.79 -15.79 13.97
C THR A 300 36.55 -17.09 14.72
#